data_AF-K1LWU5-F1
#
_entry.id   AF-K1LWU5-F1
#
_cell.length_a   1.000
_cell.length_b   1.000
_cell.length_c   1.000
_cell.angle_alpha   90.00
_cell.angle_beta   90.00
_cell.angle_gamma   90.00
#
_symmetry.space_group_name_H-M   'P 1'
#
loop_
_entity.id
_entity.type
_entity.pdbx_description
1 polymer ?
#
loop_
_entity_poly.entity_id
_entity_poly.type
_entity_poly.pdbx_seq_one_letter_code
_entity_poly.pdbx_strand_id
1 'polypeptide(L)'
;MRTLLLLLFMPFLALAQKSDSLNFFASIDIDTPLYKTFSQDGCKLSNKVLDSEAYRDSLNIFQVNDVYKCGDKIVFKGYHTGGEYFSEYDAETFLLYKDTEKIELNQFIDNVNIAKEKTDLREYSKQKSIVNLKYLFLKEFEKLDSYKKYGVAIMRAVPTDNYSMTGAEFKIMNVSKKTIKYITFNFYGLNPVKDKVLYKAGAYNASRKGIGPVEQYDTGSWEFDNVWLTDVVNTLKLFSVNIIYMDGTSKAVKITDDVWLDDDIIDNINLLNSLLDKAEGK
;
A
#
# COMPACT_ATOMS: atom_id res chain seq x y z
N MET A 1 3.83 -16.11 18.89
CA MET A 1 5.03 -15.34 19.30
C MET A 1 5.32 -14.23 18.28
N ARG A 2 4.36 -13.30 18.06
CA ARG A 2 4.46 -12.18 17.10
C ARG A 2 4.05 -10.82 17.69
N THR A 3 3.59 -10.79 18.95
CA THR A 3 3.07 -9.60 19.64
C THR A 3 4.16 -8.65 20.17
N LEU A 4 5.46 -8.97 19.99
CA LEU A 4 6.55 -8.29 20.69
C LEU A 4 7.35 -7.29 19.84
N LEU A 5 7.08 -7.16 18.53
CA LEU A 5 7.90 -6.29 17.66
C LEU A 5 7.41 -4.83 17.57
N LEU A 6 6.24 -4.51 18.15
CA LEU A 6 5.65 -3.16 18.13
C LEU A 6 6.33 -2.14 19.06
N LEU A 7 7.23 -2.59 19.95
CA LEU A 7 7.73 -1.78 21.06
C LEU A 7 9.07 -1.08 20.82
N LEU A 8 9.75 -1.29 19.69
CA LEU A 8 11.15 -0.86 19.53
C LEU A 8 11.39 0.34 18.61
N PHE A 9 10.37 0.92 17.98
CA PHE A 9 10.56 2.06 17.06
C PHE A 9 9.66 3.29 17.34
N MET A 10 9.30 3.54 18.60
CA MET A 10 8.95 4.90 19.06
C MET A 10 10.04 5.51 19.97
N PRO A 11 11.21 5.93 19.45
CA PRO A 11 12.14 6.71 20.25
C PRO A 11 11.94 8.22 19.98
N PHE A 12 11.67 8.95 21.08
CA PHE A 12 11.91 10.38 21.28
C PHE A 12 11.10 11.42 20.50
N LEU A 13 9.90 11.71 21.01
CA LEU A 13 9.58 13.07 21.46
C LEU A 13 9.26 13.00 22.95
N ALA A 14 10.29 12.66 23.73
CA ALA A 14 10.27 12.81 25.18
C ALA A 14 10.46 14.31 25.49
N LEU A 15 9.39 15.08 25.42
CA LEU A 15 9.25 16.22 26.29
C LEU A 15 8.85 15.67 27.65
N ALA A 16 9.80 15.73 28.58
CA ALA A 16 9.60 15.47 29.99
C ALA A 16 8.57 16.47 30.54
N GLN A 17 7.30 16.12 30.44
CA GLN A 17 6.29 16.53 31.40
C GLN A 17 5.64 15.26 31.92
N LYS A 18 5.40 15.24 33.22
CA LYS A 18 4.56 14.28 33.92
C LYS A 18 3.11 14.51 33.42
N SER A 19 2.86 14.21 32.15
CA SER A 19 1.57 14.42 31.50
C SER A 19 0.75 13.17 31.68
N ASP A 20 -0.47 13.32 32.18
CA ASP A 20 -1.51 12.30 32.04
C ASP A 20 -1.45 11.75 30.61
N SER A 21 -1.34 10.43 30.45
CA SER A 21 -1.32 9.81 29.12
C SER A 21 -2.54 10.24 28.32
N LEU A 22 -2.30 10.68 27.08
CA LEU A 22 -3.33 11.11 26.12
C LEU A 22 -3.55 10.09 25.00
N ASN A 23 -2.88 8.94 25.05
CA ASN A 23 -2.92 7.97 23.97
C ASN A 23 -3.97 6.89 24.24
N PHE A 24 -5.15 7.07 23.65
CA PHE A 24 -6.26 6.13 23.71
C PHE A 24 -6.56 5.62 22.31
N PHE A 25 -6.40 4.31 22.09
CA PHE A 25 -6.73 3.73 20.81
C PHE A 25 -7.36 2.35 20.95
N ALA A 26 -8.09 1.98 19.92
CA ALA A 26 -8.51 0.61 19.69
C ALA A 26 -7.68 0.00 18.55
N SER A 27 -7.22 -1.23 18.73
CA SER A 27 -6.96 -2.10 17.59
C SER A 27 -8.30 -2.62 17.10
N ILE A 28 -8.59 -2.44 15.82
CA ILE A 28 -9.83 -2.88 15.18
C ILE A 28 -9.56 -3.93 14.10
N ASP A 29 -10.54 -4.77 13.81
CA ASP A 29 -10.43 -5.73 12.72
C ASP A 29 -10.61 -5.07 11.35
N ILE A 30 -10.15 -5.75 10.30
CA ILE A 30 -10.29 -5.28 8.91
C ILE A 30 -11.75 -5.07 8.52
N ASP A 31 -12.68 -5.83 9.10
CA ASP A 31 -14.10 -5.75 8.78
C ASP A 31 -14.87 -4.75 9.66
N THR A 32 -14.24 -4.13 10.65
CA THR A 32 -14.89 -3.20 11.58
C THR A 32 -15.47 -1.99 10.83
N PRO A 33 -16.80 -1.79 10.81
CA PRO A 33 -17.40 -0.70 10.05
C PRO A 33 -17.02 0.69 10.59
N LEU A 34 -16.55 1.57 9.70
CA LEU A 34 -16.34 2.98 10.01
C LEU A 34 -17.42 3.84 9.34
N TYR A 35 -17.82 4.93 9.99
CA TYR A 35 -18.87 5.83 9.53
C TYR A 35 -18.43 7.28 9.59
N LYS A 36 -18.85 8.10 8.61
CA LYS A 36 -18.52 9.54 8.59
C LYS A 36 -19.44 10.38 9.49
N THR A 37 -20.64 9.89 9.80
CA THR A 37 -21.64 10.68 10.52
C THR A 37 -22.34 9.86 11.60
N PHE A 38 -22.58 10.53 12.73
CA PHE A 38 -23.30 10.00 13.88
C PHE A 38 -24.32 11.03 14.38
N SER A 39 -25.57 10.58 14.55
CA SER A 39 -26.63 11.37 15.18
C SER A 39 -26.89 10.82 16.58
N GLN A 40 -26.64 11.64 17.60
CA GLN A 40 -26.97 11.30 18.99
C GLN A 40 -28.48 11.12 19.17
N ASP A 41 -29.26 11.99 18.53
CA ASP A 41 -30.73 11.93 18.49
C ASP A 41 -31.18 10.72 17.67
N GLY A 42 -31.38 9.59 18.34
CA GLY A 42 -31.76 8.31 17.74
C GLY A 42 -30.60 7.34 17.51
N CYS A 43 -29.39 7.69 17.94
CA CYS A 43 -28.18 6.86 17.89
C CYS A 43 -27.93 6.18 16.54
N LYS A 44 -27.87 6.99 15.47
CA LYS A 44 -27.74 6.47 14.10
C LYS A 44 -26.36 6.74 13.53
N LEU A 45 -25.68 5.66 13.14
CA LEU A 45 -24.49 5.69 12.30
C LEU A 45 -24.91 5.72 10.83
N SER A 46 -24.25 6.57 10.04
CA SER A 46 -24.58 6.76 8.62
C SER A 46 -23.33 7.07 7.80
N ASN A 47 -23.43 6.92 6.48
CA ASN A 47 -22.31 7.08 5.55
C ASN A 47 -21.15 6.13 5.87
N LYS A 48 -21.42 4.82 5.75
CA LYS A 48 -20.41 3.77 5.92
C LYS A 48 -19.26 4.02 4.94
N VAL A 49 -18.04 4.01 5.45
CA VAL A 49 -16.81 4.20 4.71
C VAL A 49 -16.53 2.93 3.90
N LEU A 50 -16.17 3.11 2.62
CA LEU A 50 -15.75 2.02 1.74
C LEU A 50 -14.26 1.70 1.93
N ASP A 51 -13.84 0.49 1.61
CA ASP A 51 -12.42 0.08 1.75
C ASP A 51 -11.47 0.92 0.89
N SER A 52 -11.95 1.48 -0.22
CA SER A 52 -11.20 2.44 -1.05
C SER A 52 -10.95 3.80 -0.37
N GLU A 53 -11.61 4.07 0.75
CA GLU A 53 -11.52 5.35 1.48
C GLU A 53 -10.71 5.24 2.78
N ALA A 54 -10.29 4.04 3.18
CA ALA A 54 -9.50 3.79 4.37
C ALA A 54 -8.57 2.59 4.14
N TYR A 55 -7.26 2.80 4.27
CA TYR A 55 -6.31 1.71 4.18
C TYR A 55 -6.43 0.79 5.39
N ARG A 56 -6.60 -0.51 5.15
CA ARG A 56 -6.69 -1.51 6.21
C ARG A 56 -5.66 -2.62 6.01
N ASP A 57 -4.89 -2.90 7.06
CA ASP A 57 -3.95 -4.02 7.14
C ASP A 57 -4.17 -4.73 8.49
N SER A 58 -3.38 -5.74 8.79
CA SER A 58 -3.27 -6.44 10.07
C SER A 58 -3.12 -5.56 11.32
N LEU A 59 -2.85 -4.25 11.17
CA LEU A 59 -2.66 -3.29 12.26
C LEU A 59 -3.55 -2.05 12.07
N ASN A 60 -4.86 -2.21 12.19
CA ASN A 60 -5.79 -1.08 12.12
C ASN A 60 -5.91 -0.41 13.49
N ILE A 61 -5.31 0.78 13.58
CA ILE A 61 -5.37 1.59 14.80
C ILE A 61 -6.44 2.66 14.63
N PHE A 62 -7.38 2.70 15.58
CA PHE A 62 -8.41 3.72 15.71
C PHE A 62 -8.15 4.59 16.93
N GLN A 63 -7.69 5.82 16.70
CA GLN A 63 -7.31 6.77 17.75
C GLN A 63 -8.57 7.42 18.33
N VAL A 64 -9.05 6.94 19.48
CA VAL A 64 -10.31 7.38 20.07
C VAL A 64 -10.13 8.77 20.69
N ASN A 65 -11.12 9.64 20.49
CA ASN A 65 -11.16 10.98 21.09
C ASN A 65 -12.48 11.33 21.78
N ASP A 66 -13.53 10.52 21.58
CA ASP A 66 -14.81 10.70 22.25
C ASP A 66 -15.55 9.37 22.36
N VAL A 67 -16.43 9.28 23.35
CA VAL A 67 -17.33 8.14 23.55
C VAL A 67 -18.75 8.62 23.77
N TYR A 68 -19.70 8.03 23.06
CA TYR A 68 -21.12 8.26 23.24
C TYR A 68 -21.81 6.99 23.74
N LYS A 69 -22.65 7.15 24.76
CA LYS A 69 -23.52 6.08 25.25
C LYS A 69 -24.95 6.32 24.78
N CYS A 70 -25.52 5.35 24.07
CA CYS A 70 -26.87 5.38 23.55
C CYS A 70 -27.67 4.16 24.03
N GLY A 71 -28.30 4.25 25.20
CA GLY A 71 -28.86 3.06 25.86
C GLY A 71 -27.73 2.05 26.12
N ASP A 72 -27.84 0.88 25.50
CA ASP A 72 -26.87 -0.22 25.63
C ASP A 72 -25.72 -0.16 24.61
N LYS A 73 -25.81 0.75 23.62
CA LYS A 73 -24.77 0.92 22.60
C LYS A 73 -23.71 1.90 23.05
N ILE A 74 -22.47 1.59 22.71
CA ILE A 74 -21.32 2.48 22.88
C ILE A 74 -20.78 2.80 21.49
N VAL A 75 -20.66 4.09 21.19
CA VAL A 75 -20.13 4.58 19.92
C VAL A 75 -18.86 5.36 20.19
N PHE A 76 -17.77 4.94 19.58
CA PHE A 76 -16.51 5.68 19.62
C PHE A 76 -16.45 6.67 18.47
N LYS A 77 -15.93 7.85 18.78
CA LYS A 77 -15.44 8.81 17.80
C LYS A 77 -13.93 8.80 17.85
N GLY A 78 -13.29 8.92 16.69
CA GLY A 78 -11.84 8.88 16.64
C GLY A 78 -11.29 9.10 15.25
N TYR A 79 -9.98 8.91 15.12
CA TYR A 79 -9.26 9.06 13.87
C TYR A 79 -8.64 7.75 13.40
N HIS A 80 -8.78 7.45 12.11
CA HIS A 80 -8.11 6.35 11.43
C HIS A 80 -7.51 6.88 10.13
N THR A 81 -6.26 6.52 9.85
CA THR A 81 -5.56 6.96 8.62
C THR A 81 -5.79 8.45 8.29
N GLY A 82 -5.74 9.33 9.30
CA GLY A 82 -5.93 10.79 9.16
C GLY A 82 -7.38 11.29 9.06
N GLY A 83 -8.37 10.43 8.83
CA GLY A 83 -9.80 10.77 8.77
C GLY A 83 -10.51 10.65 10.12
N GLU A 84 -11.50 11.49 10.38
CA GLU A 84 -12.37 11.40 11.57
C GLU A 84 -13.57 10.49 11.27
N TYR A 85 -13.83 9.51 12.13
CA TYR A 85 -14.91 8.54 11.95
C TYR A 85 -15.59 8.18 13.27
N PHE A 86 -16.68 7.44 13.12
CA PHE A 86 -17.43 6.81 14.20
C PHE A 86 -17.46 5.30 14.00
N SER A 87 -17.45 4.55 15.10
CA SER A 87 -17.68 3.10 15.10
C SER A 87 -18.47 2.69 16.34
N GLU A 88 -19.39 1.75 16.18
CA GLU A 88 -19.98 1.04 17.32
C GLU A 88 -18.90 0.15 17.94
N TYR A 89 -18.80 0.17 19.27
CA TYR A 89 -17.89 -0.71 20.00
C TYR A 89 -18.45 -2.14 19.98
N ASP A 90 -17.58 -3.09 19.69
CA ASP A 90 -17.85 -4.51 19.74
C ASP A 90 -16.65 -5.21 20.38
N ALA A 91 -16.90 -5.97 21.45
CA ALA A 91 -15.84 -6.60 22.24
C ALA A 91 -15.08 -7.69 21.48
N GLU A 92 -15.65 -8.23 20.41
CA GLU A 92 -14.98 -9.23 19.57
C GLU A 92 -13.97 -8.58 18.61
N THR A 93 -14.29 -7.38 18.12
CA THR A 93 -13.50 -6.68 17.09
C THR A 93 -12.67 -5.52 17.63
N PHE A 94 -12.79 -5.18 18.92
CA PHE A 94 -12.04 -4.09 19.56
C PHE A 94 -11.14 -4.58 20.69
N LEU A 95 -9.85 -4.24 20.59
CA LEU A 95 -8.92 -4.32 21.71
C LEU A 95 -8.53 -2.90 22.14
N LEU A 96 -8.82 -2.55 23.39
CA LEU A 96 -8.70 -1.18 23.90
C LEU A 96 -7.38 -0.98 24.64
N TYR A 97 -6.70 0.13 24.36
CA TYR A 97 -5.40 0.45 24.93
C TYR A 97 -5.33 1.87 25.47
N LYS A 98 -4.62 2.02 26.59
CA LYS A 98 -4.07 3.29 27.08
C LYS A 98 -2.55 3.17 27.05
N ASP A 99 -1.90 4.04 26.28
CA ASP A 99 -0.48 3.91 25.92
C ASP A 99 -0.15 2.54 25.31
N THR A 100 0.37 1.62 26.11
CA THR A 100 0.76 0.26 25.72
C THR A 100 0.02 -0.80 26.53
N GLU A 101 -0.82 -0.39 27.49
CA GLU A 101 -1.56 -1.27 28.37
C GLU A 101 -2.96 -1.54 27.81
N LYS A 102 -3.31 -2.82 27.68
CA LYS A 102 -4.68 -3.22 27.35
C LYS A 102 -5.56 -2.97 28.56
N ILE A 103 -6.68 -2.27 28.38
CA ILE A 103 -7.61 -1.93 29.46
C ILE A 103 -9.05 -2.34 29.14
N GLU A 104 -9.86 -2.49 30.19
CA GLU A 104 -11.27 -2.84 30.06
C GLU A 104 -12.13 -1.64 29.63
N LEU A 105 -13.28 -1.92 29.01
CA LEU A 105 -14.16 -0.90 28.42
C LEU A 105 -14.52 0.23 29.39
N ASN A 106 -14.98 -0.09 30.60
CA ASN A 106 -15.39 0.94 31.56
C ASN A 106 -14.21 1.84 31.96
N GLN A 107 -13.04 1.25 32.19
CA GLN A 107 -11.82 2.00 32.49
C GLN A 107 -11.41 2.88 31.29
N PHE A 108 -11.55 2.38 30.07
CA PHE A 108 -11.24 3.13 28.86
C PHE A 108 -12.14 4.36 28.72
N ILE A 109 -13.45 4.20 28.92
CA ILE A 109 -14.44 5.29 28.84
C ILE A 109 -14.14 6.37 29.88
N ASP A 110 -13.91 5.98 31.13
CA ASP A 110 -13.60 6.92 32.21
C ASP A 110 -12.33 7.73 31.91
N ASN A 111 -11.29 7.06 31.42
CA ASN A 111 -10.04 7.74 31.07
C ASN A 111 -10.20 8.70 29.88
N VAL A 112 -10.95 8.32 28.84
CA VAL A 112 -11.19 9.20 27.67
C VAL A 112 -11.98 10.44 28.09
N ASN A 113 -13.01 10.29 28.92
CA ASN A 113 -13.81 11.42 29.42
C ASN A 113 -12.96 12.39 30.25
N ILE A 114 -12.14 11.87 31.17
CA ILE A 114 -11.21 12.68 31.97
C ILE A 114 -10.20 13.42 31.08
N ALA A 115 -9.65 12.75 30.07
CA ALA A 115 -8.66 13.34 29.17
C ALA A 115 -9.27 14.47 28.31
N LYS A 116 -10.48 14.25 27.80
CA LYS A 116 -11.22 15.23 27.00
C LYS A 116 -11.49 16.55 27.73
N GLU A 117 -11.71 16.50 29.05
CA GLU A 117 -11.90 17.70 29.87
C GLU A 117 -10.60 18.49 30.10
N LYS A 118 -9.45 17.80 30.06
CA LYS A 118 -8.14 18.37 30.41
C LYS A 118 -7.32 18.82 29.22
N THR A 119 -7.57 18.30 28.03
CA THR A 119 -6.74 18.55 26.84
C THR A 119 -7.55 18.50 25.55
N ASP A 120 -6.95 18.96 24.45
CA ASP A 120 -7.49 18.73 23.11
C ASP A 120 -7.15 17.31 22.63
N LEU A 121 -7.86 16.33 23.20
CA LEU A 121 -7.71 14.92 22.84
C LEU A 121 -8.01 14.70 21.35
N ARG A 122 -8.87 15.54 20.76
CA ARG A 122 -9.20 15.46 19.34
C ARG A 122 -7.98 15.77 18.48
N GLU A 123 -7.29 16.88 18.72
CA GLU A 123 -6.08 17.24 17.97
C GLU A 123 -4.96 16.20 18.20
N TYR A 124 -4.80 15.71 19.44
CA TYR A 124 -3.82 14.66 19.73
C TYR A 124 -4.08 13.37 18.93
N SER A 125 -5.31 12.85 18.99
CA SER A 125 -5.71 11.63 18.27
C SER A 125 -5.59 11.79 16.75
N LYS A 126 -5.87 12.99 16.22
CA LYS A 126 -5.63 13.33 14.81
C LYS A 126 -4.16 13.21 14.45
N GLN A 127 -3.28 13.88 15.20
CA GLN A 127 -1.83 13.85 14.93
C GLN A 127 -1.27 12.43 15.02
N LYS A 128 -1.69 11.64 16.01
CA LYS A 128 -1.30 10.22 16.14
C LYS A 128 -1.77 9.38 14.96
N SER A 129 -2.98 9.62 14.47
CA SER A 129 -3.50 8.93 13.29
C SER A 129 -2.71 9.25 12.03
N ILE A 130 -2.27 10.51 11.85
CA ILE A 130 -1.39 10.93 10.75
C ILE A 130 -0.01 10.28 10.88
N VAL A 131 0.56 10.21 12.08
CA VAL A 131 1.85 9.51 12.31
C VAL A 131 1.72 8.02 11.95
N ASN A 132 0.63 7.37 12.34
CA ASN A 132 0.36 5.99 11.96
C ASN A 132 0.23 5.84 10.43
N LEU A 133 -0.46 6.76 9.77
CA LEU A 133 -0.58 6.77 8.31
C LEU A 133 0.79 6.90 7.62
N LYS A 134 1.66 7.79 8.10
CA LYS A 134 3.05 7.94 7.62
C LYS A 134 3.86 6.67 7.82
N TYR A 135 3.69 6.01 8.96
CA TYR A 135 4.31 4.71 9.21
C TYR A 135 3.86 3.63 8.22
N LEU A 136 2.55 3.52 7.96
CA LEU A 136 2.00 2.58 6.99
C LEU A 136 2.53 2.86 5.57
N PHE A 137 2.58 4.13 5.17
CA PHE A 137 3.19 4.54 3.90
C PHE A 137 4.65 4.10 3.81
N LEU A 138 5.46 4.37 4.85
CA LEU A 138 6.87 3.96 4.88
C LEU A 138 7.04 2.44 4.81
N LYS A 139 6.19 1.69 5.52
CA LYS A 139 6.19 0.22 5.51
C LYS A 139 5.92 -0.34 4.10
N GLU A 140 4.93 0.18 3.39
CA GLU A 140 4.66 -0.23 2.00
C GLU A 140 5.75 0.23 1.04
N PHE A 141 6.28 1.45 1.24
CA PHE A 141 7.39 1.95 0.45
C PHE A 141 8.67 1.14 0.63
N GLU A 142 8.96 0.62 1.83
CA GLU A 142 10.09 -0.29 2.08
C GLU A 142 9.97 -1.59 1.29
N LYS A 143 8.75 -2.10 1.07
CA LYS A 143 8.53 -3.26 0.18
C LYS A 143 8.96 -2.91 -1.25
N LEU A 144 8.54 -1.75 -1.77
CA LEU A 144 8.98 -1.25 -3.08
C LEU A 144 10.49 -1.01 -3.11
N ASP A 145 11.06 -0.46 -2.05
CA ASP A 145 12.48 -0.17 -1.92
C ASP A 145 13.34 -1.43 -2.01
N SER A 146 12.82 -2.57 -1.53
CA SER A 146 13.50 -3.86 -1.60
C SER A 146 13.82 -4.28 -3.05
N TYR A 147 13.10 -3.76 -4.05
CA TYR A 147 13.36 -3.99 -5.47
C TYR A 147 14.56 -3.20 -6.02
N LYS A 148 15.06 -2.17 -5.31
CA LYS A 148 16.21 -1.34 -5.74
C LYS A 148 17.43 -2.15 -6.15
N LYS A 149 17.67 -3.29 -5.47
CA LYS A 149 18.77 -4.22 -5.78
C LYS A 149 18.71 -4.75 -7.22
N TYR A 150 17.52 -4.88 -7.81
CA TYR A 150 17.32 -5.27 -9.20
C TYR A 150 17.44 -4.09 -10.17
N GLY A 151 17.08 -2.87 -9.74
CA GLY A 151 17.15 -1.64 -10.53
C GLY A 151 15.90 -1.40 -11.38
N VAL A 152 15.11 -2.45 -11.64
CA VAL A 152 13.75 -2.38 -12.20
C VAL A 152 12.88 -3.41 -11.49
N ALA A 153 11.57 -3.14 -11.44
CA ALA A 153 10.56 -4.11 -11.06
C ALA A 153 9.65 -4.37 -12.27
N ILE A 154 9.36 -5.63 -12.58
CA ILE A 154 8.51 -6.02 -13.72
C ILE A 154 7.06 -6.01 -13.24
N MET A 155 6.22 -5.21 -13.88
CA MET A 155 4.77 -5.16 -13.59
C MET A 155 3.99 -5.99 -14.59
N ARG A 156 4.45 -6.05 -15.85
CA ARG A 156 3.76 -6.78 -16.92
C ARG A 156 4.73 -7.24 -17.99
N ALA A 157 4.57 -8.48 -18.46
CA ALA A 157 5.19 -8.97 -19.67
C ALA A 157 4.29 -10.05 -20.29
N VAL A 158 3.49 -9.68 -21.29
CA VAL A 158 2.42 -10.53 -21.84
C VAL A 158 2.43 -10.49 -23.38
N PRO A 159 1.96 -11.56 -24.05
CA PRO A 159 1.67 -11.46 -25.48
C PRO A 159 0.46 -10.54 -25.70
N THR A 160 0.40 -9.92 -26.89
CA THR A 160 -0.78 -9.15 -27.34
C THR A 160 -1.33 -9.73 -28.63
N ASP A 161 -2.64 -9.72 -28.78
CA ASP A 161 -3.30 -10.30 -29.96
C ASP A 161 -3.43 -9.24 -31.06
N ASN A 162 -2.92 -9.55 -32.26
CA ASN A 162 -3.09 -8.72 -33.44
C ASN A 162 -3.54 -9.58 -34.63
N TYR A 163 -4.83 -9.93 -34.62
CA TYR A 163 -5.53 -10.69 -35.65
C TYR A 163 -4.89 -12.05 -35.99
N SER A 164 -3.88 -12.08 -36.87
CA SER A 164 -3.15 -13.29 -37.31
C SER A 164 -1.70 -13.32 -36.83
N MET A 165 -1.30 -12.36 -36.00
CA MET A 165 0.05 -12.20 -35.44
C MET A 165 -0.05 -11.91 -33.95
N THR A 166 1.02 -12.21 -33.22
CA THR A 166 1.11 -11.92 -31.79
C THR A 166 2.21 -10.88 -31.54
N GLY A 167 1.87 -9.82 -30.82
CA GLY A 167 2.78 -8.80 -30.31
C GLY A 167 3.26 -9.10 -28.89
N ALA A 168 3.87 -8.11 -28.25
CA ALA A 168 4.28 -8.19 -26.85
C ALA A 168 4.13 -6.84 -26.14
N GLU A 169 3.60 -6.87 -24.92
CA GLU A 169 3.46 -5.72 -24.03
C GLU A 169 4.37 -5.90 -22.81
N PHE A 170 5.08 -4.83 -22.44
CA PHE A 170 5.92 -4.78 -21.25
C PHE A 170 5.61 -3.52 -20.44
N LYS A 171 5.48 -3.68 -19.12
CA LYS A 171 5.37 -2.58 -18.14
C LYS A 171 6.37 -2.81 -17.01
N ILE A 172 7.15 -1.79 -16.70
CA ILE A 172 8.15 -1.84 -15.63
C ILE A 172 8.06 -0.58 -14.78
N MET A 173 8.50 -0.68 -13.53
CA MET A 173 8.84 0.46 -12.70
C MET A 173 10.37 0.59 -12.59
N ASN A 174 10.88 1.81 -12.77
CA ASN A 174 12.29 2.08 -12.54
C ASN A 174 12.54 2.32 -11.05
N VAL A 175 13.10 1.34 -10.34
CA VAL A 175 13.47 1.50 -8.92
C VAL A 175 14.93 1.95 -8.75
N SER A 176 15.67 2.16 -9.84
CA SER A 176 17.02 2.72 -9.79
C SER A 176 16.99 4.23 -9.56
N LYS A 177 17.99 4.75 -8.83
CA LYS A 177 18.23 6.21 -8.73
C LYS A 177 18.58 6.87 -10.07
N LYS A 178 18.90 6.07 -11.09
CA LYS A 178 19.32 6.54 -12.42
C LYS A 178 18.15 6.46 -13.39
N THR A 179 17.90 7.52 -14.14
CA THR A 179 16.91 7.54 -15.22
C THR A 179 17.29 6.56 -16.32
N ILE A 180 16.35 5.69 -16.70
CA ILE A 180 16.53 4.72 -17.78
C ILE A 180 16.43 5.45 -19.12
N LYS A 181 17.46 5.31 -19.96
CA LYS A 181 17.45 5.80 -21.35
C LYS A 181 16.87 4.76 -22.30
N TYR A 182 17.33 3.52 -22.16
CA TYR A 182 16.87 2.39 -22.96
C TYR A 182 16.74 1.14 -22.09
N ILE A 183 15.79 0.29 -22.43
CA ILE A 183 15.66 -1.05 -21.86
C ILE A 183 15.46 -2.05 -22.99
N THR A 184 16.18 -3.17 -22.96
CA THR A 184 16.01 -4.26 -23.93
C THR A 184 15.45 -5.47 -23.22
N PHE A 185 14.24 -5.86 -23.61
CA PHE A 185 13.54 -7.05 -23.12
C PHE A 185 13.98 -8.27 -23.93
N ASN A 186 14.39 -9.35 -23.27
CA ASN A 186 14.73 -10.62 -23.91
C ASN A 186 13.78 -11.72 -23.42
N PHE A 187 13.06 -12.32 -24.36
CA PHE A 187 11.90 -13.16 -24.07
C PHE A 187 11.69 -14.21 -25.17
N TYR A 188 10.78 -15.16 -24.93
CA TYR A 188 10.28 -16.08 -25.94
C TYR A 188 8.78 -16.36 -25.73
N GLY A 189 8.12 -16.81 -26.79
CA GLY A 189 6.70 -17.17 -26.78
C GLY A 189 6.53 -18.67 -26.55
N LEU A 190 5.44 -19.03 -25.88
CA LEU A 190 4.98 -20.39 -25.69
C LEU A 190 3.58 -20.54 -26.29
N ASN A 191 3.28 -21.74 -26.80
CA ASN A 191 1.93 -22.11 -27.23
C ASN A 191 1.12 -22.72 -26.06
N PRO A 192 -0.17 -23.04 -26.26
CA PRO A 192 -1.03 -23.63 -25.22
C PRO A 192 -0.51 -24.95 -24.60
N VAL A 193 0.33 -25.69 -25.32
CA VAL A 193 0.95 -26.93 -24.83
C VAL A 193 2.38 -26.72 -24.28
N LYS A 194 2.78 -25.46 -24.09
CA LYS A 194 4.06 -25.02 -23.49
C LYS A 194 5.31 -25.26 -24.35
N ASP A 195 5.14 -25.45 -25.65
CA ASP A 195 6.26 -25.49 -26.60
C ASP A 195 6.68 -24.08 -27.01
N LYS A 196 7.97 -23.89 -27.25
CA LYS A 196 8.50 -22.61 -27.73
C LYS A 196 8.05 -22.35 -29.16
N VAL A 197 7.58 -21.13 -29.40
CA VAL A 197 7.19 -20.66 -30.73
C VAL A 197 8.36 -19.95 -31.40
N LEU A 198 8.60 -20.25 -32.68
CA LEU A 198 9.66 -19.61 -33.45
C LEU A 198 9.38 -18.12 -33.62
N TYR A 199 10.36 -17.29 -33.22
CA TYR A 199 10.34 -15.85 -33.47
C TYR A 199 10.76 -15.54 -34.92
N LYS A 200 11.83 -16.19 -35.38
CA LYS A 200 12.33 -16.14 -36.75
C LYS A 200 13.01 -17.45 -37.10
N ALA A 201 13.34 -17.67 -38.38
CA ALA A 201 14.00 -18.89 -38.84
C ALA A 201 15.20 -19.24 -37.93
N GLY A 202 15.11 -20.38 -37.24
CA GLY A 202 16.15 -20.90 -36.35
C GLY A 202 16.28 -20.24 -34.97
N ALA A 203 15.40 -19.31 -34.57
CA ALA A 203 15.48 -18.64 -33.28
C ALA A 203 14.12 -18.53 -32.56
N TYR A 204 14.11 -18.94 -31.29
CA TYR A 204 12.96 -18.83 -30.38
C TYR A 204 12.97 -17.55 -29.54
N ASN A 205 14.17 -17.01 -29.28
CA ASN A 205 14.33 -15.83 -28.44
C ASN A 205 14.14 -14.56 -29.28
N ALA A 206 13.32 -13.65 -28.78
CA ALA A 206 13.13 -12.31 -29.29
C ALA A 206 13.79 -11.28 -28.35
N SER A 207 14.18 -10.16 -28.93
CA SER A 207 14.64 -8.98 -28.18
C SER A 207 13.94 -7.73 -28.71
N ARG A 208 13.45 -6.88 -27.81
CA ARG A 208 12.80 -5.61 -28.16
C ARG A 208 13.31 -4.48 -27.26
N LYS A 209 13.55 -3.32 -27.86
CA LYS A 209 14.15 -2.16 -27.18
C LYS A 209 13.07 -1.11 -26.91
N GLY A 210 12.79 -0.89 -25.64
CA GLY A 210 12.04 0.26 -25.14
C GLY A 210 12.94 1.50 -25.06
N ILE A 211 12.34 2.66 -25.32
CA ILE A 211 12.97 3.99 -25.24
C ILE A 211 12.34 4.74 -24.07
N GLY A 212 13.18 5.32 -23.20
CA GLY A 212 12.78 6.19 -22.10
C GLY A 212 12.69 7.68 -22.52
N PRO A 213 12.83 8.63 -21.58
CA PRO A 213 13.27 8.46 -20.20
C PRO A 213 12.24 7.77 -19.31
N VAL A 214 12.70 7.00 -18.32
CA VAL A 214 11.88 6.56 -17.19
C VAL A 214 12.61 6.96 -15.92
N GLU A 215 12.08 7.93 -15.18
CA GLU A 215 12.69 8.47 -13.96
C GLU A 215 12.55 7.51 -12.79
N GLN A 216 13.18 7.83 -11.64
CA GLN A 216 13.09 6.98 -10.47
C GLN A 216 11.63 6.94 -9.97
N TYR A 217 11.14 5.72 -9.74
CA TYR A 217 9.77 5.35 -9.38
C TYR A 217 8.71 5.62 -10.46
N ASP A 218 9.11 6.05 -11.65
CA ASP A 218 8.20 6.12 -12.79
C ASP A 218 8.00 4.76 -13.43
N THR A 219 6.86 4.65 -14.12
CA THR A 219 6.49 3.49 -14.92
C THR A 219 6.78 3.73 -16.39
N GLY A 220 7.47 2.77 -17.03
CA GLY A 220 7.59 2.71 -18.49
C GLY A 220 6.72 1.58 -19.06
N SER A 221 6.03 1.85 -20.16
CA SER A 221 5.23 0.86 -20.89
C SER A 221 5.59 0.86 -22.36
N TRP A 222 5.72 -0.32 -22.96
CA TRP A 222 6.00 -0.48 -24.38
C TRP A 222 5.19 -1.64 -24.95
N GLU A 223 4.64 -1.41 -26.13
CA GLU A 223 3.97 -2.42 -26.93
C GLU A 223 4.72 -2.59 -28.24
N PHE A 224 4.89 -3.84 -28.67
CA PHE A 224 5.57 -4.19 -29.90
C PHE A 224 4.66 -5.08 -30.72
N ASP A 225 4.20 -4.56 -31.85
CA ASP A 225 3.40 -5.34 -32.80
C ASP A 225 4.23 -6.41 -33.50
N ASN A 226 3.52 -7.44 -33.98
CA ASN A 226 4.03 -8.42 -34.94
C ASN A 226 5.37 -9.04 -34.52
N VAL A 227 5.50 -9.38 -33.23
CA VAL A 227 6.70 -10.07 -32.72
C VAL A 227 6.74 -11.49 -33.29
N TRP A 228 5.63 -12.19 -33.25
CA TRP A 228 5.46 -13.50 -33.88
C TRP A 228 4.50 -13.39 -35.06
N LEU A 229 4.90 -13.94 -36.21
CA LEU A 229 4.08 -14.00 -37.42
C LEU A 229 3.07 -15.17 -37.35
N THR A 230 2.47 -15.36 -36.18
CA THR A 230 1.48 -16.39 -35.84
C THR A 230 0.73 -15.93 -34.60
N ASP A 231 -0.50 -16.41 -34.45
CA ASP A 231 -1.43 -16.18 -33.34
C ASP A 231 -1.39 -17.30 -32.27
N VAL A 232 -0.54 -18.32 -32.44
CA VAL A 232 -0.51 -19.48 -31.52
C VAL A 232 0.22 -19.21 -30.20
N VAL A 233 0.81 -18.03 -30.02
CA VAL A 233 1.51 -17.65 -28.79
C VAL A 233 0.50 -17.22 -27.74
N ASN A 234 0.38 -17.98 -26.66
CA ASN A 234 -0.55 -17.68 -25.56
C ASN A 234 0.17 -17.25 -24.28
N THR A 235 1.48 -17.42 -24.19
CA THR A 235 2.28 -17.07 -23.01
C THR A 235 3.61 -16.49 -23.44
N LEU A 236 4.02 -15.40 -22.80
CA LEU A 236 5.32 -14.78 -22.98
C LEU A 236 6.18 -15.08 -21.76
N LYS A 237 7.40 -15.57 -21.97
CA LYS A 237 8.39 -15.72 -20.91
C LYS A 237 9.54 -14.73 -21.07
N LEU A 238 9.56 -13.72 -20.21
CA LEU A 238 10.68 -12.79 -20.06
C LEU A 238 11.77 -13.45 -19.22
N PHE A 239 13.01 -13.46 -19.71
CA PHE A 239 14.13 -14.12 -19.01
C PHE A 239 15.28 -13.17 -18.65
N SER A 240 15.41 -12.03 -19.35
CA SER A 240 16.33 -10.97 -18.93
C SER A 240 15.94 -9.61 -19.50
N VAL A 241 16.42 -8.55 -18.84
CA VAL A 241 16.40 -7.18 -19.37
C VAL A 241 17.79 -6.56 -19.30
N ASN A 242 18.14 -5.76 -20.31
CA ASN A 242 19.37 -4.97 -20.34
C ASN A 242 19.02 -3.49 -20.32
N ILE A 243 19.48 -2.77 -19.31
CA ILE A 243 19.19 -1.36 -19.07
C ILE A 243 20.41 -0.54 -19.45
N ILE A 244 20.20 0.57 -20.15
CA ILE A 244 21.17 1.64 -20.35
C ILE A 244 20.59 2.91 -19.73
N TYR A 245 21.31 3.49 -18.78
CA TYR A 245 20.91 4.71 -18.09
C TYR A 245 21.34 5.97 -18.87
N MET A 246 20.75 7.11 -18.52
CA MET A 246 21.08 8.40 -19.13
C MET A 246 22.54 8.82 -18.92
N ASP A 247 23.18 8.35 -17.85
CA ASP A 247 24.60 8.57 -17.55
C ASP A 247 25.56 7.66 -18.36
N GLY A 248 25.03 6.82 -19.26
CA GLY A 248 25.79 5.90 -20.09
C GLY A 248 26.15 4.57 -19.41
N THR A 249 25.90 4.40 -18.12
CA THR A 249 26.11 3.11 -17.44
C THR A 249 25.04 2.10 -17.84
N SER A 250 25.31 0.81 -17.63
CA SER A 250 24.38 -0.27 -17.98
C SER A 250 24.24 -1.30 -16.87
N LYS A 251 23.11 -2.03 -16.89
CA LYS A 251 22.83 -3.13 -15.97
C LYS A 251 22.07 -4.24 -16.69
N ALA A 252 22.58 -5.46 -16.60
CA ALA A 252 21.85 -6.66 -17.02
C ALA A 252 21.12 -7.25 -15.82
N VAL A 253 19.84 -7.58 -15.98
CA VAL A 253 19.00 -8.17 -14.93
C VAL A 253 18.44 -9.47 -15.47
N LYS A 254 18.73 -10.58 -14.78
CA LYS A 254 18.07 -11.87 -15.04
C LYS A 254 16.70 -11.83 -14.37
N ILE A 255 15.66 -12.25 -15.08
CA ILE A 255 14.31 -12.29 -14.51
C ILE A 255 14.14 -13.58 -13.70
N THR A 256 13.80 -13.38 -12.44
CA THR A 256 13.35 -14.38 -11.46
C THR A 256 12.04 -13.90 -10.86
N ASP A 257 11.36 -14.75 -10.09
CA ASP A 257 10.08 -14.41 -9.48
C ASP A 257 10.18 -13.16 -8.60
N ASP A 258 11.28 -12.99 -7.85
CA ASP A 258 11.53 -11.81 -7.01
C ASP A 258 11.63 -10.46 -7.74
N VAL A 259 11.72 -10.43 -9.07
CA VAL A 259 11.79 -9.19 -9.85
C VAL A 259 10.40 -8.69 -10.24
N TRP A 260 9.37 -9.54 -10.13
CA TRP A 260 7.98 -9.18 -10.40
C TRP A 260 7.41 -8.38 -9.22
N LEU A 261 6.80 -7.24 -9.56
CA LEU A 261 6.16 -6.37 -8.58
C LEU A 261 4.74 -6.84 -8.34
N ASP A 262 4.38 -7.04 -7.07
CA ASP A 262 2.99 -7.28 -6.70
C ASP A 262 2.19 -5.98 -6.90
N ASP A 263 1.10 -6.06 -7.66
CA ASP A 263 0.26 -4.90 -8.01
C ASP A 263 -0.26 -4.16 -6.76
N ASP A 264 -0.58 -4.92 -5.70
CA ASP A 264 -1.05 -4.39 -4.41
C ASP A 264 -0.08 -3.37 -3.79
N ILE A 265 1.24 -3.50 -4.00
CA ILE A 265 2.23 -2.58 -3.40
C ILE A 265 2.01 -1.16 -3.94
N ILE A 266 1.81 -1.01 -5.25
CA ILE A 266 1.64 0.31 -5.88
C ILE A 266 0.28 0.90 -5.54
N ASP A 267 -0.76 0.07 -5.58
CA ASP A 267 -2.11 0.50 -5.23
C ASP A 267 -2.19 0.98 -3.78
N ASN A 268 -1.54 0.27 -2.86
CA ASN A 268 -1.44 0.66 -1.45
C ASN A 268 -0.68 1.98 -1.26
N ILE A 269 0.48 2.14 -1.90
CA ILE A 269 1.27 3.38 -1.84
C ILE A 269 0.44 4.57 -2.35
N ASN A 270 -0.24 4.41 -3.48
CA ASN A 270 -1.08 5.47 -4.07
C ASN A 270 -2.25 5.84 -3.15
N LEU A 271 -2.93 4.85 -2.58
CA LEU A 271 -4.01 5.08 -1.61
C LEU A 271 -3.50 5.81 -0.37
N LEU A 272 -2.42 5.32 0.24
CA LEU A 272 -1.82 5.92 1.44
C LEU A 272 -1.34 7.35 1.18
N ASN A 273 -0.75 7.62 0.01
CA ASN A 273 -0.36 8.98 -0.37
C ASN A 273 -1.58 9.90 -0.52
N SER A 274 -2.65 9.43 -1.17
CA SER A 274 -3.90 10.21 -1.29
C SER A 274 -4.51 10.54 0.07
N LEU A 275 -4.44 9.60 1.03
CA LEU A 275 -4.90 9.83 2.40
C LEU A 275 -4.01 10.84 3.13
N LEU A 276 -2.69 10.81 2.91
CA LEU A 276 -1.75 11.77 3.48
C LEU A 276 -2.03 13.19 2.98
N ASP A 277 -2.19 13.37 1.66
CA ASP A 277 -2.50 14.65 1.05
C ASP A 277 -3.79 15.24 1.63
N LYS A 278 -4.86 14.44 1.71
CA LYS A 278 -6.13 14.84 2.35
C LYS A 278 -5.96 15.21 3.81
N ALA A 279 -5.18 14.46 4.58
CA ALA A 279 -4.98 14.71 6.01
C ALA A 279 -4.14 15.96 6.28
N GLU A 280 -3.23 16.30 5.37
CA GLU A 280 -2.38 17.51 5.41
C GLU A 280 -3.03 18.73 4.75
N GLY A 281 -4.18 18.57 4.08
CA GLY A 281 -4.92 19.65 3.43
C GLY A 281 -4.34 20.09 2.08
N LYS A 282 -3.74 19.16 1.33
CA LYS A 282 -3.20 19.35 -0.02
C LYS A 282 -4.17 18.86 -1.10
#